data_AF-A0A540LVT9-F1
#
_entry.id   AF-A0A540LVT9-F1
#
_cell.length_a   1.000
_cell.length_b   1.000
_cell.length_c   1.000
_cell.angle_alpha   90.00
_cell.angle_beta   90.00
_cell.angle_gamma   90.00
#
_symmetry.space_group_name_H-M   'P 1'
#
loop_
_entity.id
_entity.type
_entity.pdbx_description
1 polymer ?
#
loop_
_entity_poly.entity_id
_entity_poly.type
_entity_poly.pdbx_seq_one_letter_code
_entity_poly.pdbx_strand_id
1 'polypeptide(L)'
;MVAFAGRKYAARSLPAFVGNSTYIVTSFTLVLEFQKGRLQNLYWKRDGCAKCTGNSNFVCLNKQDCAIKTSGCKNRGGSVDCSLGIQLAFSGTDKHLSVLNSWYEVENLRQYSLYGLYSNLRDSLTSQYNNFF
;
A
#
# COMPACT_ATOMS: atom_id res chain seq x y z
N MET A 1 18.70 -7.30 12.90
CA MET A 1 17.45 -7.90 13.45
C MET A 1 17.08 -9.12 12.61
N VAL A 2 17.16 -10.34 13.15
CA VAL A 2 16.82 -11.58 12.43
C VAL A 2 15.36 -11.94 12.72
N ALA A 3 14.58 -12.37 11.73
CA ALA A 3 13.29 -13.02 11.99
C ALA A 3 13.39 -14.49 11.60
N PHE A 4 12.69 -15.32 12.37
CA PHE A 4 12.60 -16.76 12.15
C PHE A 4 11.14 -17.11 11.87
N ALA A 5 10.91 -17.82 10.77
CA ALA A 5 9.65 -18.49 10.47
C ALA A 5 9.81 -19.96 10.90
N GLY A 6 9.68 -20.20 12.21
CA GLY A 6 9.98 -21.50 12.80
C GLY A 6 11.47 -21.83 12.75
N ARG A 7 11.85 -22.87 11.99
CA ARG A 7 13.24 -23.36 11.88
C ARG A 7 14.06 -22.72 10.74
N LYS A 8 13.50 -21.74 10.01
CA LYS A 8 14.16 -21.09 8.86
C LYS A 8 14.14 -19.58 9.01
N TYR A 9 15.12 -18.92 8.37
CA TYR A 9 15.15 -17.47 8.26
C TYR A 9 13.89 -16.97 7.55
N ALA A 10 13.22 -16.00 8.15
CA ALA A 10 12.13 -15.27 7.55
C ALA A 10 12.68 -14.02 6.87
N ALA A 11 12.23 -13.78 5.64
CA ALA A 11 12.44 -12.50 4.98
C ALA A 11 11.75 -11.39 5.79
N ARG A 12 12.41 -10.23 5.91
CA ARG A 12 11.85 -9.03 6.56
C ARG A 12 12.01 -7.83 5.66
N SER A 13 11.03 -6.93 5.72
CA SER A 13 11.17 -5.60 5.15
C SER A 13 11.87 -4.65 6.11
N LEU A 14 12.43 -3.58 5.54
CA LEU A 14 12.82 -2.41 6.32
C LEU A 14 11.55 -1.73 6.88
N PRO A 15 11.64 -1.08 8.04
CA PRO A 15 10.53 -0.27 8.56
C PRO A 15 10.11 0.80 7.55
N ALA A 16 8.80 0.95 7.38
CA ALA A 16 8.20 2.03 6.60
C ALA A 16 7.52 3.02 7.55
N PHE A 17 7.59 4.30 7.23
CA PHE A 17 6.85 5.32 7.99
C PHE A 17 5.35 5.17 7.69
N VAL A 18 4.56 4.93 8.74
CA VAL A 18 3.10 4.81 8.62
C VAL A 18 2.40 6.10 8.98
N GLY A 19 2.82 6.77 10.04
CA GLY A 19 2.24 8.04 10.44
C GLY A 19 2.75 8.55 11.78
N ASN A 20 2.37 9.78 12.10
CA ASN A 20 2.57 10.45 13.37
C ASN A 20 1.32 11.29 13.72
N SER A 21 1.41 12.19 14.70
CA SER A 21 0.31 13.06 15.11
C SER A 21 -0.23 13.94 13.97
N THR A 22 0.60 14.27 12.98
CA THR A 22 0.37 15.31 11.97
C THR A 22 0.14 14.74 10.57
N TYR A 23 0.78 13.62 10.24
CA TYR A 23 0.73 13.00 8.92
C TYR A 23 0.49 11.49 9.01
N ILE A 24 -0.21 10.95 8.03
CA ILE A 24 -0.41 9.50 7.86
C ILE A 24 -0.22 9.13 6.40
N VAL A 25 0.53 8.06 6.14
CA VAL A 25 0.64 7.43 4.82
C VAL A 25 -0.36 6.28 4.79
N THR A 26 -1.24 6.27 3.79
CA THR A 26 -2.38 5.33 3.75
C THR A 26 -2.27 4.30 2.64
N SER A 27 -1.42 4.54 1.63
CA SER A 27 -1.24 3.63 0.52
C SER A 27 0.20 3.14 0.49
N PHE A 28 0.38 1.83 0.67
CA PHE A 28 1.67 1.16 0.59
C PHE A 28 1.66 0.15 -0.55
N THR A 29 2.82 -0.06 -1.15
CA THR A 29 3.04 -1.20 -2.02
C THR A 29 4.19 -2.02 -1.47
N LEU A 30 3.91 -3.25 -1.08
CA LEU A 30 4.87 -4.21 -0.58
C LEU A 30 5.21 -5.19 -1.69
N VAL A 31 6.51 -5.40 -1.91
CA VAL A 31 6.99 -6.29 -2.94
C VAL A 31 7.83 -7.43 -2.42
N LEU A 32 7.38 -8.59 -2.85
CA LEU A 32 7.90 -9.88 -2.51
C LEU A 32 8.89 -10.27 -3.60
N GLU A 33 10.16 -10.32 -3.23
CA GLU A 33 11.22 -10.75 -4.13
C GLU A 33 11.41 -12.26 -4.01
N PHE A 34 11.16 -12.98 -5.10
CA PHE A 34 11.32 -14.42 -5.19
C PHE A 34 12.54 -14.79 -6.03
N GLN A 35 13.28 -15.78 -5.56
CA GLN A 35 14.34 -16.42 -6.32
C GLN A 35 14.06 -17.92 -6.39
N LYS A 36 13.80 -18.43 -7.60
CA LYS A 36 13.42 -19.84 -7.82
C LYS A 36 12.26 -20.28 -6.92
N GLY A 37 11.26 -19.42 -6.74
CA GLY A 37 10.08 -19.67 -5.90
C GLY A 37 10.31 -19.54 -4.40
N ARG A 38 11.49 -19.08 -3.94
CA ARG A 38 11.76 -18.81 -2.53
C ARG A 38 11.77 -17.31 -2.27
N LEU A 39 10.95 -16.86 -1.32
CA LEU A 39 10.93 -15.47 -0.87
C LEU A 39 12.29 -15.11 -0.24
N GLN A 40 13.00 -14.16 -0.83
CA GLN A 40 14.28 -13.66 -0.36
C GLN A 40 14.09 -12.40 0.48
N ASN A 41 13.36 -11.41 -0.06
CA ASN A 41 13.22 -10.09 0.56
C ASN A 41 11.80 -9.55 0.43
N LEU A 42 11.52 -8.55 1.27
CA LEU A 42 10.33 -7.72 1.18
C LEU A 42 10.74 -6.24 1.05
N TYR A 43 10.29 -5.56 0.00
CA TYR A 43 10.59 -4.16 -0.25
C TYR A 43 9.34 -3.30 -0.26
N TRP A 44 9.42 -2.11 0.31
CA TRP A 44 8.37 -1.11 0.16
C TRP A 44 8.67 -0.28 -1.08
N LYS A 45 7.77 -0.32 -2.07
CA LYS A 45 7.85 0.59 -3.22
C LYS A 45 7.58 2.00 -2.75
N ARG A 46 8.49 2.91 -3.08
CA ARG A 46 8.31 4.35 -2.89
C ARG A 46 7.98 4.95 -4.25
N ASP A 47 6.74 5.38 -4.41
CA ASP A 47 6.25 5.87 -5.70
C ASP A 47 6.42 7.39 -5.87
N GLY A 48 7.12 8.01 -4.92
CA GLY A 48 7.35 9.45 -4.93
C GLY A 48 6.06 10.24 -4.68
N CYS A 49 6.13 11.53 -5.02
CA CYS A 49 5.08 12.49 -4.69
C CYS A 49 4.13 12.84 -5.84
N ALA A 50 4.24 12.15 -6.98
CA ALA A 50 3.33 12.33 -8.11
C ALA A 50 1.85 12.11 -7.72
N LYS A 51 1.58 11.30 -6.69
CA LYS A 51 0.23 11.06 -6.16
C LYS A 51 -0.31 12.16 -5.26
N CYS A 52 0.52 13.07 -4.77
CA CYS A 52 0.10 14.14 -3.87
C CYS A 52 -0.45 15.37 -4.59
N THR A 53 -0.33 15.43 -5.91
CA THR A 53 -0.73 16.59 -6.69
C THR A 53 -2.24 16.60 -6.91
N GLY A 54 -2.91 17.69 -6.51
CA GLY A 54 -4.34 17.92 -6.79
C GLY A 54 -5.22 18.17 -5.56
N ASN A 55 -4.72 18.00 -4.34
CA ASN A 55 -5.49 18.29 -3.13
C ASN A 55 -4.60 18.80 -1.98
N SER A 56 -5.02 19.88 -1.32
CA SER A 56 -4.28 20.60 -0.28
C SER A 56 -4.05 19.83 1.03
N ASN A 57 -4.77 18.71 1.21
CA ASN A 57 -4.62 17.81 2.35
C ASN A 57 -3.48 16.79 2.19
N PHE A 58 -2.94 16.63 0.99
CA PHE A 58 -1.83 15.73 0.70
C PHE A 58 -0.51 16.49 0.78
N VAL A 59 0.50 15.85 1.39
CA VAL A 59 1.82 16.39 1.61
C VAL A 59 2.86 15.36 1.19
N CYS A 60 3.80 15.81 0.38
CA CYS A 60 4.96 15.03 -0.03
C CYS A 60 5.99 14.98 1.11
N LEU A 61 6.13 13.83 1.76
CA LEU A 61 7.14 13.62 2.80
C LEU A 61 8.46 13.16 2.17
N ASN A 62 9.55 13.87 2.48
CA ASN A 62 10.92 13.54 2.07
C ASN A 62 11.10 13.26 0.56
N LYS A 63 10.23 13.80 -0.30
CA LYS A 63 10.20 13.55 -1.75
C LYS A 63 10.00 12.07 -2.13
N GLN A 64 9.56 11.25 -1.19
CA GLN A 64 9.53 9.79 -1.32
C GLN A 64 8.13 9.20 -1.13
N ASP A 65 7.38 9.71 -0.16
CA ASP A 65 6.09 9.15 0.22
C ASP A 65 5.01 10.23 0.20
N CYS A 66 3.82 9.83 -0.25
CA CYS A 66 2.66 10.70 -0.20
C CYS A 66 1.87 10.49 1.09
N ALA A 67 1.80 11.52 1.93
CA ALA A 67 1.08 11.48 3.19
C ALA A 67 -0.14 12.40 3.17
N ILE A 68 -1.10 12.10 4.01
CA ILE A 68 -2.29 12.91 4.26
C ILE A 68 -2.12 13.56 5.63
N LYS A 69 -2.49 14.84 5.76
CA LYS A 69 -2.56 15.48 7.08
C LYS A 69 -3.61 14.77 7.93
N THR A 70 -3.28 14.41 9.17
CA THR A 70 -4.18 13.63 10.02
C THR A 70 -5.48 14.37 10.33
N SER A 71 -5.50 15.71 10.24
CA SER A 71 -6.71 16.53 10.33
C SER A 71 -7.69 16.35 9.16
N GLY A 72 -7.21 15.91 7.99
CA GLY A 72 -8.04 15.64 6.82
C GLY A 72 -8.77 14.29 6.88
N CYS A 73 -8.44 13.44 7.85
CA CYS A 73 -9.00 12.10 7.99
C CYS A 73 -10.40 12.10 8.61
N LYS A 74 -11.31 11.27 8.09
CA LYS A 74 -12.68 11.09 8.61
C LYS A 74 -12.75 10.84 10.12
N ASN A 75 -11.86 9.99 10.65
CA ASN A 75 -11.78 9.68 12.08
C ASN A 75 -11.35 10.87 12.97
N ARG A 76 -10.91 11.98 12.37
CA ARG A 76 -10.52 13.22 13.06
C ARG A 76 -11.31 14.45 12.59
N GLY A 77 -12.48 14.24 11.98
CA GLY A 77 -13.38 15.30 11.54
C GLY A 77 -13.14 15.83 10.12
N GLY A 78 -12.27 15.18 9.33
CA GLY A 78 -12.06 15.50 7.92
C GLY A 78 -12.98 14.72 6.97
N SER A 79 -12.80 14.92 5.66
CA SER A 79 -13.62 14.28 4.61
C SER A 79 -12.93 13.07 3.94
N VAL A 80 -11.63 12.88 4.15
CA VAL A 80 -10.81 11.88 3.45
C VAL A 80 -10.76 10.57 4.26
N ASP A 81 -10.96 9.44 3.59
CA ASP A 81 -10.73 8.13 4.21
C ASP A 81 -9.22 7.88 4.36
N CYS A 82 -8.76 7.70 5.60
CA CYS A 82 -7.36 7.43 5.91
C CYS A 82 -7.10 5.97 6.29
N SER A 83 -7.95 5.06 5.81
CA SER A 83 -7.76 3.62 5.99
C SER A 83 -6.46 3.14 5.33
N LEU A 84 -5.73 2.27 6.01
CA LEU A 84 -4.48 1.70 5.51
C LEU A 84 -4.77 0.66 4.43
N GLY A 85 -4.20 0.86 3.24
CA GLY A 85 -4.24 -0.08 2.12
C GLY A 85 -2.83 -0.54 1.75
N ILE A 86 -2.61 -1.85 1.70
CA ILE A 86 -1.35 -2.46 1.27
C ILE A 86 -1.60 -3.23 -0.02
N GLN A 87 -0.98 -2.77 -1.10
CA GLN A 87 -0.94 -3.48 -2.38
C GLN A 87 0.25 -4.42 -2.40
N LEU A 88 0.05 -5.66 -2.86
CA LEU A 88 1.13 -6.62 -3.04
C LEU A 88 1.57 -6.64 -4.49
N ALA A 89 2.87 -6.71 -4.70
CA ALA A 89 3.45 -7.05 -5.99
C ALA A 89 4.62 -8.01 -5.83
N PHE A 90 4.99 -8.61 -6.93
CA PHE A 90 5.93 -9.72 -7.03
C PHE A 90 7.06 -9.35 -7.98
N SER A 91 8.27 -9.73 -7.60
CA SER A 91 9.50 -9.56 -8.39
C SER A 91 10.30 -10.87 -8.39
N GLY A 92 10.99 -11.16 -9.48
CA GLY A 92 11.96 -12.24 -9.57
C GLY A 92 11.41 -13.47 -10.31
N THR A 93 11.60 -14.67 -9.77
CA THR A 93 11.23 -15.93 -10.46
C THR A 93 10.53 -16.93 -9.56
N ASP A 94 9.59 -17.67 -10.13
CA ASP A 94 8.95 -18.82 -9.49
C ASP A 94 9.87 -20.06 -9.49
N LYS A 95 9.37 -21.19 -8.95
CA LYS A 95 10.12 -22.45 -8.88
C LYS A 95 10.51 -23.00 -10.27
N HIS A 96 9.71 -22.69 -11.29
CA HIS A 96 9.89 -23.13 -12.67
C HIS A 96 10.65 -22.10 -13.53
N LEU A 97 11.24 -21.08 -12.91
CA LEU A 97 11.97 -19.98 -13.54
C LEU A 97 11.09 -19.04 -14.38
N SER A 98 9.77 -19.10 -14.21
CA SER A 98 8.84 -18.13 -14.78
C SER A 98 9.04 -16.78 -14.10
N VAL A 99 9.08 -15.70 -14.88
CA VAL A 99 9.34 -14.36 -14.37
C VAL A 99 8.10 -13.80 -13.68
N LEU A 100 8.30 -13.25 -12.48
CA LEU A 100 7.33 -12.45 -11.75
C LEU A 100 7.73 -10.97 -11.91
N ASN A 101 6.99 -10.21 -12.73
CA ASN A 101 7.35 -8.84 -13.13
C ASN A 101 6.36 -7.79 -12.63
N SER A 102 5.33 -8.16 -11.88
CA SER A 102 4.29 -7.24 -11.43
C SER A 102 4.83 -6.00 -10.70
N TRP A 103 6.01 -6.05 -10.08
CA TRP A 103 6.72 -4.86 -9.53
C TRP A 103 6.88 -3.72 -10.54
N TYR A 104 7.27 -4.04 -11.77
CA TYR A 104 7.45 -3.08 -12.85
C TYR A 104 6.10 -2.62 -13.40
N GLU A 105 5.12 -3.51 -13.41
CA GLU A 105 3.76 -3.21 -13.87
C GLU A 105 2.90 -2.52 -12.82
N VAL A 106 3.37 -2.36 -11.56
CA VAL A 106 2.60 -1.67 -10.51
C VAL A 106 2.13 -0.28 -10.96
N GLU A 107 2.93 0.44 -11.76
CA GLU A 107 2.51 1.75 -12.28
C GLU A 107 1.31 1.64 -13.23
N ASN A 108 1.29 0.62 -14.09
CA ASN A 108 0.18 0.33 -15.02
C ASN A 108 -1.03 -0.28 -14.31
N LEU A 109 -0.81 -1.23 -13.39
CA LEU A 109 -1.85 -1.84 -12.55
C LEU A 109 -2.49 -0.83 -11.59
N ARG A 110 -1.81 0.29 -11.31
CA ARG A 110 -2.34 1.36 -10.44
C ARG A 110 -3.32 2.30 -11.10
N GLN A 111 -3.30 2.43 -12.43
CA GLN A 111 -4.41 3.07 -13.16
C GLN A 111 -5.72 2.31 -12.93
N TYR A 112 -5.62 1.00 -12.70
CA TYR A 112 -6.71 0.12 -12.30
C TYR A 112 -6.80 -0.09 -10.79
N SER A 113 -5.93 0.56 -9.98
CA SER A 113 -6.00 0.37 -8.54
C SER A 113 -7.35 0.85 -8.09
N LEU A 114 -8.07 -0.11 -7.56
CA LEU A 114 -9.49 -0.12 -7.28
C LEU A 114 -9.88 0.92 -6.22
N TYR A 115 -9.14 2.01 -5.99
CA TYR A 115 -9.56 3.07 -5.08
C TYR A 115 -10.95 3.58 -5.48
N GLY A 116 -11.18 3.90 -6.75
CA GLY A 116 -12.50 4.32 -7.24
C GLY A 116 -13.56 3.21 -7.26
N LEU A 117 -13.16 1.95 -7.48
CA LEU A 117 -14.10 0.81 -7.48
C LEU A 117 -14.46 0.35 -6.06
N TYR A 118 -13.49 0.34 -5.15
CA TYR A 118 -13.60 -0.10 -3.75
C TYR A 118 -14.21 0.98 -2.86
N SER A 119 -13.95 2.28 -3.11
CA SER A 119 -14.65 3.37 -2.40
C SER A 119 -16.15 3.34 -2.70
N ASN A 120 -16.51 3.15 -3.97
CA ASN A 120 -17.91 3.07 -4.40
C ASN A 120 -18.58 1.77 -3.92
N LEU A 121 -17.86 0.64 -3.92
CA LEU A 121 -18.37 -0.63 -3.40
C LEU A 121 -18.57 -0.61 -1.88
N ARG A 122 -17.66 0.02 -1.13
CA ARG A 122 -17.81 0.16 0.32
C ARG A 122 -19.07 0.95 0.67
N ASP A 123 -19.28 2.10 0.03
CA ASP A 123 -20.49 2.91 0.27
C ASP A 123 -21.76 2.18 -0.20
N SER A 124 -21.71 1.45 -1.32
CA SER A 124 -22.84 0.65 -1.82
C SER A 124 -23.20 -0.53 -0.92
N LEU A 125 -22.22 -1.27 -0.39
CA LEU A 125 -22.48 -2.40 0.51
C LEU A 125 -22.91 -1.95 1.90
N THR A 126 -22.31 -0.88 2.43
CA THR A 126 -22.64 -0.37 3.76
C THR A 126 -24.03 0.29 3.78
N SER A 127 -24.41 1.00 2.70
CA SER A 127 -25.76 1.58 2.59
C SER A 127 -26.85 0.51 2.42
N GLN A 128 -26.57 -0.58 1.72
CA GLN A 128 -27.51 -1.71 1.66
C GLN A 128 -27.67 -2.39 3.03
N TYR A 129 -26.58 -2.58 3.79
CA TYR A 129 -26.65 -3.22 5.11
C TYR A 129 -27.46 -2.40 6.12
N ASN A 130 -27.36 -1.07 6.09
CA ASN A 130 -28.16 -0.16 6.92
C ASN A 130 -29.65 -0.07 6.53
N ASN A 131 -30.04 -0.63 5.38
CA ASN A 131 -31.45 -0.72 4.99
C ASN A 131 -32.10 -2.05 5.41
N PHE A 132 -31.30 -3.05 5.81
CA PHE A 132 -31.78 -4.37 6.25
C PHE A 132 -31.82 -4.53 7.78
N PHE A 133 -31.17 -3.64 8.54
CA PHE A 133 -31.18 -3.59 10.01
C PHE A 133 -31.48 -2.18 10.49
#